data_AF-A0AAQ4FJ06-F1
#
_entry.id   AF-A0AAQ4FJ06-F1
#
_cell.length_a   1.000
_cell.length_b   1.000
_cell.length_c   1.000
_cell.angle_alpha   90.00
_cell.angle_beta   90.00
_cell.angle_gamma   90.00
#
_symmetry.space_group_name_H-M   'P 1'
#
loop_
_entity.id
_entity.type
_entity.pdbx_description
1 polymer ?
#
loop_
_entity_poly.entity_id
_entity_poly.type
_entity_poly.pdbx_seq_one_letter_code
_entity_poly.pdbx_strand_id
1 'polypeptide(L)'
;MRPRGGIEKLLVHGGAFLANAIAEAAEVGEGSREDIITFNRKQQSIMIATGDGNRREKYASLTELKIGDVETTLNAYLTPPENCGKGVIYDAPDFWTEEEIFERLEQHGAKNPPILGVRRLGKESKAVLILFESNRVPWHVYLSPTPT
;
A
#
# COMPACT_ATOMS: atom_id res chain seq x y z
N MET A 1 -2.84 -5.63 3.22
CA MET A 1 -3.28 -4.83 4.38
C MET A 1 -2.60 -5.31 5.66
N ARG A 2 -2.24 -4.39 6.56
CA ARG A 2 -1.60 -4.69 7.84
C ARG A 2 -2.25 -3.91 8.98
N PRO A 3 -2.96 -4.57 9.90
CA PRO A 3 -3.50 -3.92 11.09
C PRO A 3 -2.41 -3.54 12.10
N ARG A 4 -2.50 -2.34 12.69
CA ARG A 4 -1.62 -1.91 13.77
C ARG A 4 -1.85 -2.76 15.01
N GLY A 5 -0.78 -3.28 15.60
CA GLY A 5 -0.88 -4.19 16.76
C GLY A 5 -1.22 -5.63 16.39
N GLY A 6 -1.20 -5.97 15.10
CA GLY A 6 -1.33 -7.34 14.63
C GLY A 6 -2.78 -7.76 14.32
N ILE A 7 -2.89 -8.90 13.66
CA ILE A 7 -4.16 -9.45 13.18
C ILE A 7 -4.88 -10.29 14.25
N GLU A 8 -4.15 -10.81 15.24
CA GLU A 8 -4.71 -11.72 16.26
C GLU A 8 -5.88 -11.09 17.04
N LYS A 9 -5.76 -9.80 17.38
CA LYS A 9 -6.84 -9.05 18.07
C LYS A 9 -8.12 -8.92 17.24
N LEU A 10 -8.03 -9.04 15.92
CA LEU A 10 -9.18 -8.99 15.01
C LEU A 10 -9.77 -10.39 14.79
N LEU A 11 -8.90 -11.40 14.72
CA LEU A 11 -9.31 -12.78 14.48
C LEU A 11 -10.11 -13.40 15.64
N VAL A 12 -10.12 -12.78 16.81
CA VAL A 12 -10.97 -13.20 17.95
C VAL A 12 -12.46 -13.23 17.57
N HIS A 13 -12.87 -12.39 16.61
CA HIS A 13 -14.24 -12.31 16.10
C HIS A 13 -14.55 -13.35 15.01
N GLY A 14 -13.55 -14.15 14.61
CA GLY A 14 -13.67 -15.16 13.55
C GLY A 14 -13.34 -14.61 12.16
N GLY A 15 -12.69 -15.45 11.34
CA GLY A 15 -12.20 -15.03 10.01
C GLY A 15 -13.30 -14.64 9.03
N ALA A 16 -14.42 -15.37 8.99
CA ALA A 16 -15.54 -15.05 8.10
C ALA A 16 -16.20 -13.71 8.46
N PHE A 17 -16.38 -13.45 9.76
CA PHE A 17 -16.89 -12.17 10.24
C PHE A 17 -15.94 -11.03 9.87
N LEU A 18 -14.64 -11.20 10.10
CA LEU A 18 -13.62 -10.20 9.76
C LEU A 18 -13.60 -9.91 8.24
N ALA A 19 -13.74 -10.92 7.39
CA ALA A 19 -13.81 -10.75 5.95
C ALA A 19 -15.01 -9.88 5.54
N ASN A 20 -16.19 -10.14 6.11
CA ASN A 20 -17.39 -9.33 5.86
C ASN A 20 -17.22 -7.90 6.35
N ALA A 21 -16.69 -7.69 7.56
CA ALA A 21 -16.45 -6.36 8.11
C ALA A 21 -15.48 -5.53 7.24
N ILE A 22 -14.46 -6.17 6.67
CA ILE A 22 -13.53 -5.51 5.73
C ILE A 22 -14.25 -5.12 4.43
N ALA A 23 -15.08 -6.01 3.88
CA ALA A 23 -15.85 -5.74 2.67
C ALA A 23 -16.88 -4.62 2.87
N GLU A 24 -17.55 -4.60 4.03
CA GLU A 24 -18.48 -3.53 4.41
C GLU A 24 -17.75 -2.20 4.58
N ALA A 25 -16.64 -2.18 5.31
CA ALA A 25 -15.82 -0.98 5.50
C ALA A 25 -15.28 -0.42 4.16
N ALA A 26 -14.94 -1.30 3.21
CA ALA A 26 -14.51 -0.91 1.87
C ALA A 26 -15.67 -0.54 0.93
N GLU A 27 -16.93 -0.64 1.38
CA GLU A 27 -18.13 -0.35 0.59
C GLU A 27 -18.16 -1.10 -0.77
N VAL A 28 -17.73 -2.36 -0.79
CA VAL A 28 -17.68 -3.17 -2.02
C VAL A 28 -18.98 -3.94 -2.31
N GLY A 29 -19.88 -4.04 -1.33
CA GLY A 29 -21.19 -4.68 -1.47
C GLY A 29 -21.11 -6.16 -1.88
N GLU A 30 -22.09 -6.60 -2.68
CA GLU A 30 -22.22 -7.99 -3.15
C GLU A 30 -21.03 -8.48 -3.99
N GLY A 31 -20.27 -7.56 -4.62
CA GLY A 31 -19.07 -7.89 -5.38
C GLY A 31 -17.95 -8.53 -4.55
N SER A 32 -17.99 -8.37 -3.23
CA SER A 32 -17.06 -9.01 -2.29
C SER A 32 -17.08 -10.54 -2.33
N ARG A 33 -18.18 -11.16 -2.80
CA ARG A 33 -18.31 -12.63 -2.87
C ARG A 33 -17.34 -13.28 -3.85
N GLU A 34 -16.84 -12.52 -4.82
CA GLU A 34 -15.83 -12.96 -5.79
C GLU A 34 -14.40 -12.73 -5.28
N ASP A 35 -14.24 -11.96 -4.21
CA ASP A 35 -12.94 -11.57 -3.69
C ASP A 35 -12.44 -12.61 -2.68
N ILE A 36 -11.13 -12.83 -2.67
CA ILE A 36 -10.47 -13.76 -1.76
C ILE A 36 -9.78 -12.96 -0.66
N ILE A 37 -10.29 -13.09 0.58
CA ILE A 37 -9.68 -12.49 1.78
C ILE A 37 -9.02 -13.60 2.59
N THR A 38 -7.71 -13.48 2.80
CA THR A 38 -6.90 -14.46 3.54
C THR A 38 -6.08 -13.80 4.63
N PHE A 39 -5.93 -14.53 5.74
CA PHE A 39 -5.31 -14.04 6.96
C PHE A 39 -3.97 -14.72 7.19
N ASN A 40 -2.88 -13.96 7.10
CA ASN A 40 -1.53 -14.46 7.35
C ASN A 40 -1.09 -14.09 8.77
N ARG A 41 -1.28 -15.03 9.72
CA ARG A 41 -0.88 -14.86 11.12
C ARG A 41 0.62 -14.70 11.29
N LYS A 42 1.44 -15.41 10.50
CA LYS A 42 2.90 -15.32 10.61
C LYS A 42 3.42 -13.93 10.23
N GLN A 43 2.84 -13.32 9.20
CA GLN A 43 3.22 -11.99 8.73
C GLN A 43 2.35 -10.86 9.32
N GLN A 44 1.41 -11.21 10.21
CA GLN A 44 0.47 -10.28 10.84
C GLN A 44 -0.23 -9.39 9.81
N SER A 45 -0.68 -9.99 8.70
CA SER A 45 -1.21 -9.28 7.53
C SER A 45 -2.44 -9.95 6.94
N ILE A 46 -3.23 -9.16 6.22
CA ILE A 46 -4.40 -9.59 5.47
C ILE A 46 -4.10 -9.40 3.98
N MET A 47 -4.27 -10.46 3.21
CA MET A 47 -4.17 -10.43 1.74
C MET A 47 -5.58 -10.45 1.18
N ILE A 48 -5.86 -9.52 0.26
CA ILE A 48 -7.13 -9.39 -0.43
C ILE A 48 -6.80 -9.48 -1.92
N ALA A 49 -7.42 -10.42 -2.62
CA ALA A 49 -7.31 -10.58 -4.06
C ALA A 49 -8.68 -10.37 -4.70
N THR A 50 -8.73 -9.51 -5.72
CA THR A 50 -9.94 -9.16 -6.45
C THR A 50 -9.62 -9.02 -7.93
N GLY A 51 -10.55 -9.43 -8.79
CA GLY A 51 -10.46 -9.24 -10.24
C GLY A 51 -10.88 -7.83 -10.69
N ASP A 52 -11.44 -7.02 -9.79
CA ASP A 52 -11.97 -5.70 -10.11
C ASP A 52 -11.06 -4.58 -9.61
N GLY A 53 -10.65 -3.69 -10.53
CA GLY A 53 -9.75 -2.58 -10.22
C GLY A 53 -10.34 -1.58 -9.22
N ASN A 54 -11.64 -1.28 -9.28
CA ASN A 54 -12.27 -0.32 -8.38
C ASN A 54 -12.37 -0.88 -6.96
N ARG A 55 -12.72 -2.16 -6.79
CA ARG A 55 -12.71 -2.83 -5.48
C ARG A 55 -11.30 -2.88 -4.90
N ARG A 56 -10.30 -3.12 -5.75
CA ARG A 56 -8.89 -3.11 -5.35
C ARG A 56 -8.48 -1.78 -4.72
N GLU A 57 -8.85 -0.66 -5.34
CA GLU A 57 -8.58 0.68 -4.79
C GLU A 57 -9.35 0.92 -3.48
N LYS A 58 -10.63 0.51 -3.40
CA LYS A 58 -11.45 0.61 -2.19
C LYS A 58 -10.87 -0.14 -0.99
N TYR A 59 -10.35 -1.36 -1.19
CA TYR A 59 -9.65 -2.06 -0.11
C TYR A 59 -8.33 -1.39 0.26
N ALA A 60 -7.63 -0.79 -0.71
CA ALA A 60 -6.36 -0.12 -0.49
C ALA A 60 -6.50 1.22 0.25
N SER A 61 -7.65 1.89 0.14
CA SER A 61 -7.94 3.16 0.82
C SER A 61 -8.33 2.99 2.30
N LEU A 62 -8.56 1.77 2.78
CA LEU A 62 -8.87 1.51 4.18
C LEU A 62 -7.68 1.86 5.10
N THR A 63 -7.90 2.85 5.96
CA THR A 63 -6.94 3.33 6.97
C THR A 63 -7.31 2.92 8.40
N GLU A 64 -8.53 2.48 8.62
CA GLU A 64 -9.06 2.11 9.93
C GLU A 64 -10.12 1.02 9.79
N LEU A 65 -10.26 0.20 10.82
CA LEU A 65 -11.29 -0.82 10.93
C LEU A 65 -11.80 -0.86 12.36
N LYS A 66 -13.13 -0.82 12.49
CA LYS A 66 -13.84 -0.93 13.75
C LYS A 66 -14.69 -2.20 13.76
N ILE A 67 -14.45 -3.06 14.74
CA ILE A 67 -15.17 -4.31 14.95
C ILE A 67 -15.63 -4.39 16.39
N GLY A 68 -16.92 -4.23 16.62
CA GLY A 68 -17.47 -4.09 17.98
C GLY A 68 -16.77 -2.95 18.71
N ASP A 69 -16.15 -3.28 19.84
CA ASP A 69 -15.39 -2.33 20.68
C ASP A 69 -13.90 -2.21 20.28
N VAL A 70 -13.45 -2.97 19.28
CA VAL A 70 -12.06 -2.96 18.81
C VAL A 70 -11.93 -1.99 17.64
N GLU A 71 -11.11 -0.96 17.83
CA GLU A 71 -10.70 -0.04 16.76
C GLU A 71 -9.22 -0.25 16.44
N THR A 72 -8.89 -0.28 15.16
CA THR A 72 -7.49 -0.37 14.73
C THR A 72 -7.23 0.41 13.46
N THR A 73 -6.12 1.14 13.47
CA THR A 73 -5.53 1.67 12.25
C THR A 73 -4.99 0.53 11.38
N LEU A 74 -5.08 0.72 10.07
CA LEU A 74 -4.66 -0.19 9.03
C LEU A 74 -3.63 0.50 8.12
N ASN A 75 -2.70 -0.28 7.59
CA ASN A 75 -1.88 0.11 6.44
C ASN A 75 -2.21 -0.85 5.29
N ALA A 76 -3.07 -0.42 4.38
CA ALA A 76 -3.37 -1.13 3.15
C ALA A 76 -2.52 -0.58 1.99
N TYR A 77 -2.22 -1.45 1.05
CA TYR A 77 -1.38 -1.11 -0.11
C TYR A 77 -1.61 -2.12 -1.22
N LEU A 78 -1.46 -1.65 -2.45
CA LEU A 78 -1.52 -2.48 -3.64
C LEU A 78 -0.25 -3.31 -3.78
N THR A 79 -0.41 -4.53 -4.28
CA THR A 79 0.74 -5.32 -4.74
C THR A 79 1.31 -4.63 -5.98
N PRO A 80 2.62 -4.35 -6.03
CA PRO A 80 3.26 -3.82 -7.22
C PRO A 80 3.02 -4.74 -8.43
N PRO A 81 2.89 -4.21 -9.66
CA PRO A 81 2.72 -5.00 -10.87
C PRO A 81 3.80 -6.09 -11.03
N GLU A 82 3.44 -7.21 -11.64
CA GLU A 82 4.43 -8.17 -12.12
C GLU A 82 5.23 -7.51 -13.25
N ASN A 83 6.57 -7.67 -13.24
CA ASN A 83 7.52 -7.06 -14.18
C ASN A 83 7.91 -5.59 -13.94
N CYS A 84 7.74 -5.05 -12.73
CA CYS A 84 8.34 -3.77 -12.35
C CYS A 84 9.69 -3.91 -11.62
N GLY A 85 10.59 -2.96 -11.85
CA GLY A 85 11.81 -2.77 -11.09
C GLY A 85 11.48 -2.11 -9.74
N LYS A 86 12.13 -2.58 -8.67
CA LYS A 86 11.86 -2.10 -7.30
C LYS A 86 13.15 -1.57 -6.68
N GLY A 87 13.24 -0.25 -6.55
CA GLY A 87 14.38 0.41 -5.90
C GLY A 87 13.96 0.98 -4.55
N VAL A 88 14.87 1.01 -3.59
CA VAL A 88 14.68 1.74 -2.33
C VAL A 88 15.70 2.87 -2.28
N ILE A 89 15.21 4.09 -2.10
CA ILE A 89 16.05 5.23 -1.74
C ILE A 89 15.97 5.43 -0.22
N TYR A 90 17.09 5.86 0.35
CA TYR A 90 17.20 6.20 1.77
C TYR A 90 17.32 7.71 1.92
N ASP A 91 17.13 8.19 3.14
CA ASP A 91 17.28 9.61 3.52
C ASP A 91 16.36 10.58 2.76
N ALA A 92 15.22 10.09 2.25
CA ALA A 92 14.17 10.95 1.74
C ALA A 92 13.59 11.79 2.90
N PRO A 93 13.48 13.12 2.75
CA PRO A 93 12.82 13.99 3.71
C PRO A 93 11.48 13.42 4.19
N ASP A 94 11.27 13.39 5.50
CA ASP A 94 10.07 12.85 6.14
C ASP A 94 8.85 13.77 6.02
N PHE A 95 9.09 15.06 5.77
CA PHE A 95 8.05 16.05 5.49
C PHE A 95 7.52 16.01 4.05
N TRP A 96 8.13 15.25 3.13
CA TRP A 96 7.56 15.06 1.79
C TRP A 96 6.50 13.97 1.77
N THR A 97 5.37 14.21 1.10
CA THR A 97 4.37 13.15 0.85
C THR A 97 4.83 12.19 -0.25
N GLU A 98 4.15 11.04 -0.39
CA GLU A 98 4.45 10.10 -1.47
C GLU A 98 4.18 10.73 -2.84
N GLU A 99 3.14 11.56 -2.94
CA GLU A 99 2.78 12.34 -4.12
C GLU A 99 3.86 13.37 -4.46
N GLU A 100 4.33 14.14 -3.46
CA GLU A 100 5.40 15.13 -3.68
C GLU A 100 6.71 14.47 -4.14
N ILE A 101 7.04 13.29 -3.60
CA ILE A 101 8.21 12.53 -4.05
C ILE A 101 7.99 12.05 -5.49
N PHE A 102 6.81 11.53 -5.82
CA PHE A 102 6.47 11.08 -7.16
C PHE A 102 6.62 12.22 -8.19
N GLU A 103 6.02 13.39 -7.93
CA GLU A 103 6.13 14.58 -8.78
C GLU A 103 7.59 15.01 -8.98
N ARG A 104 8.41 14.99 -7.92
CA ARG A 104 9.84 15.32 -8.01
C ARG A 104 10.64 14.34 -8.85
N LEU A 105 10.28 13.07 -8.82
CA LEU A 105 10.91 12.05 -9.67
C LEU A 105 10.49 12.25 -11.13
N GLU A 106 9.23 12.56 -11.39
CA GLU A 106 8.71 12.81 -12.75
C GLU A 106 9.24 14.10 -13.38
N GLN A 107 9.53 15.15 -12.60
CA GLN A 107 10.18 16.38 -13.07
C GLN A 107 11.52 16.11 -13.79
N HIS A 108 12.18 15.00 -13.47
CA HIS A 108 13.40 14.54 -14.14
C HIS A 108 13.12 13.50 -15.23
N GLY A 109 11.93 13.44 -15.84
CA GLY A 109 11.50 12.35 -16.72
C GLY A 109 12.42 12.00 -17.90
N ALA A 110 13.30 12.91 -18.35
CA ALA A 110 14.34 12.58 -19.34
C ALA A 110 15.56 11.83 -18.76
N LYS A 111 15.77 11.91 -17.44
CA LYS A 111 16.89 11.32 -16.69
C LYS A 111 16.47 10.13 -15.82
N ASN A 112 15.24 10.13 -15.32
CA ASN A 112 14.66 9.02 -14.57
C ASN A 112 13.88 8.11 -15.51
N PRO A 113 13.95 6.78 -15.35
CA PRO A 113 13.01 5.89 -16.01
C PRO A 113 11.56 6.20 -15.59
N PRO A 114 10.56 5.82 -16.40
CA PRO A 114 9.16 5.96 -16.02
C PRO A 114 8.87 5.33 -14.66
N ILE A 115 8.17 6.08 -13.80
CA ILE A 115 7.84 5.70 -12.43
C ILE A 115 6.39 5.23 -12.40
N LEU A 116 6.16 4.03 -11.88
CA LEU A 116 4.83 3.45 -11.69
C LEU A 116 4.21 3.82 -10.34
N GLY A 117 5.05 4.16 -9.36
CA GLY A 117 4.58 4.52 -8.03
C GLY A 117 5.70 4.71 -7.03
N VAL A 118 5.35 5.40 -5.96
CA VAL A 118 6.22 5.70 -4.83
C VAL A 118 5.51 5.26 -3.57
N ARG A 119 6.26 4.73 -2.60
CA ARG A 119 5.72 4.35 -1.31
C ARG A 119 6.76 4.49 -0.20
N ARG A 120 6.41 5.16 0.88
CA ARG A 120 7.21 5.22 2.10
C ARG A 120 7.11 3.90 2.87
N LEU A 121 8.26 3.39 3.28
CA LEU A 121 8.36 2.12 4.01
C LEU A 121 8.11 2.34 5.52
N GLY A 122 6.98 2.95 5.86
CA GLY A 122 6.57 3.33 7.21
C GLY A 122 6.20 4.81 7.31
N LYS A 123 5.29 5.17 8.22
CA LYS A 123 4.73 6.54 8.34
C LYS A 123 5.80 7.63 8.48
N GLU A 124 6.87 7.36 9.21
CA GLU A 124 7.97 8.29 9.49
C GLU A 124 9.31 7.79 8.93
N SER A 125 9.27 6.83 8.01
CA SER A 125 10.48 6.22 7.46
C SER A 125 11.11 7.12 6.42
N LYS A 126 12.42 7.35 6.50
CA LYS A 126 13.19 8.00 5.43
C LYS A 126 13.47 7.06 4.24
N ALA A 127 13.07 5.79 4.34
CA ALA A 127 13.19 4.83 3.25
C ALA A 127 11.92 4.85 2.38
N VAL A 128 12.13 5.02 1.07
CA VAL A 128 11.06 5.13 0.08
C VAL A 128 11.30 4.11 -1.02
N LEU A 129 10.30 3.25 -1.23
CA LEU A 129 10.22 2.33 -2.36
C LEU A 129 9.75 3.09 -3.61
N ILE A 130 10.45 2.88 -4.71
CA ILE A 130 10.11 3.38 -6.04
C ILE A 130 9.88 2.18 -6.94
N LEU A 131 8.77 2.22 -7.67
CA LEU A 131 8.42 1.25 -8.70
C LEU A 131 8.73 1.86 -10.07
N PHE A 132 9.54 1.17 -10.86
CA PHE A 132 9.90 1.56 -12.22
C PHE A 132 9.14 0.69 -13.24
N GLU A 133 8.76 1.28 -14.37
CA GLU A 133 8.11 0.53 -15.46
C GLU A 133 9.04 -0.53 -16.06
N SER A 134 10.34 -0.26 -16.09
CA SER A 134 11.35 -1.24 -16.47
C SER A 134 11.48 -2.35 -15.43
N ASN A 135 11.70 -3.58 -15.87
CA ASN A 135 12.04 -4.71 -15.00
C ASN A 135 13.46 -4.67 -14.40
N ARG A 136 14.24 -3.61 -14.67
CA ARG A 136 15.56 -3.37 -14.09
C ARG A 136 15.55 -2.13 -13.21
N VAL A 137 16.18 -2.23 -12.04
CA VAL A 137 16.40 -1.08 -11.17
C VAL A 137 17.52 -0.22 -11.78
N PRO A 138 17.30 1.09 -11.97
CA PRO A 138 18.34 1.98 -12.47
C PRO A 138 19.48 2.12 -11.46
N TRP A 139 20.68 2.37 -11.97
CA TRP A 139 21.87 2.57 -11.12
C TRP A 139 21.83 3.89 -10.33
N HIS A 140 21.13 4.89 -10.86
CA HIS A 140 20.96 6.20 -10.24
C HIS A 140 19.53 6.71 -10.44
N VAL A 141 19.06 7.52 -9.50
CA VAL A 141 17.77 8.20 -9.55
C VAL A 141 18.01 9.65 -9.16
N TYR A 142 17.46 10.58 -9.94
CA TYR A 142 17.55 12.00 -9.66
C TYR A 142 16.31 12.45 -8.89
N LEU A 143 16.51 12.94 -7.68
CA LEU A 143 15.47 13.54 -6.84
C LEU A 143 15.91 14.97 -6.49
N SER A 144 15.22 15.96 -7.03
CA SER A 144 15.54 17.37 -6.71
C SER A 144 15.11 17.72 -5.29
N PRO A 145 15.92 18.46 -4.52
CA PRO A 145 15.38 19.31 -3.45
C PRO A 145 14.51 20.41 -4.09
N THR A 146 13.54 20.93 -3.32
CA THR A 146 12.58 21.97 -3.73
C THR A 146 13.24 23.07 -4.58
N PRO A 147 12.60 23.59 -5.65
CA PRO A 147 13.14 24.75 -6.35
C PRO A 147 13.31 25.92 -5.37
N THR A 148 14.52 26.47 -5.29
CA THR A 148 14.80 27.82 -4.79
C THR A 148 14.20 28.86 -5.70
#